data_AF-A0AAW4YDA4-F1
#
_entry.id   AF-A0AAW4YDA4-F1
#
_cell.length_a   1.000
_cell.length_b   1.000
_cell.length_c   1.000
_cell.angle_alpha   90.00
_cell.angle_beta   90.00
_cell.angle_gamma   90.00
#
_symmetry.space_group_name_H-M   'P 1'
#
loop_
_entity.id
_entity.type
_entity.pdbx_description
1 polymer ?
#
loop_
_entity_poly.entity_id
_entity_poly.type
_entity_poly.pdbx_seq_one_letter_code
_entity_poly.pdbx_strand_id
1 'polypeptide(L)' 'ILIFVALFNDEFGAINNDILQPLLGVAPAWLSDPFWAKVALIGIQVWLGFPFVFALFTGVLQSISSDWYEA' A
#
# COMPACT_ATOMS: atom_id res chain seq x y z
N ILE A 1 -2.25 -4.71 -11.06
CA ILE A 1 -2.14 -6.01 -10.33
C ILE A 1 -0.93 -6.80 -10.80
N LEU A 2 -0.76 -7.07 -12.10
CA LEU A 2 0.42 -7.82 -12.62
C LEU A 2 1.77 -7.20 -12.23
N ILE A 3 1.87 -5.87 -12.19
CA ILE A 3 3.08 -5.18 -11.72
C ILE A 3 3.44 -5.55 -10.27
N PHE A 4 2.45 -5.72 -9.40
CA PHE A 4 2.69 -6.09 -8.00
C PHE A 4 3.18 -7.54 -7.89
N VAL A 5 2.71 -8.45 -8.74
CA VAL A 5 3.23 -9.82 -8.78
C VAL A 5 4.71 -9.85 -9.14
N ALA A 6 5.14 -9.00 -10.08
CA ALA A 6 6.56 -8.85 -10.42
C ALA A 6 7.36 -8.21 -9.27
N LEU A 7 6.84 -7.15 -8.65
CA LEU A 7 7.52 -6.43 -7.57
C LEU A 7 7.70 -7.27 -6.30
N PHE A 8 6.70 -8.10 -5.96
CA PHE A 8 6.69 -8.98 -4.79
C PHE A 8 7.19 -10.40 -5.11
N ASN A 9 7.86 -10.62 -6.25
CA ASN A 9 8.45 -11.92 -6.52
C ASN A 9 9.50 -12.28 -5.47
N ASP A 10 9.46 -13.51 -4.95
CA ASP A 10 10.29 -13.94 -3.82
C ASP A 10 11.80 -13.92 -4.14
N GLU A 11 12.19 -14.15 -5.41
CA GLU A 11 13.60 -14.25 -5.83
C GLU A 11 14.12 -12.98 -6.51
N PHE A 12 13.32 -12.40 -7.41
CA PHE A 12 13.76 -11.29 -8.28
C PHE A 12 13.00 -9.98 -8.04
N GLY A 13 12.11 -9.93 -7.05
CA GLY A 13 11.27 -8.78 -6.78
C GLY A 13 12.05 -7.59 -6.20
N ALA A 14 11.80 -6.39 -6.75
CA ALA A 14 12.42 -5.15 -6.29
C ALA A 14 12.11 -4.84 -4.81
N ILE A 15 10.95 -5.27 -4.28
CA ILE A 15 10.60 -5.06 -2.87
C ILE A 15 11.61 -5.75 -1.94
N ASN A 16 12.00 -6.99 -2.23
CA ASN A 16 12.99 -7.69 -1.43
C ASN A 16 14.41 -7.20 -1.73
N ASN A 17 14.79 -7.18 -3.01
CA ASN A 17 16.18 -6.98 -3.42
C ASN A 17 16.65 -5.52 -3.27
N ASP A 18 15.78 -4.55 -3.57
CA ASP A 18 16.19 -3.14 -3.64
C ASP A 18 15.78 -2.34 -2.38
N ILE A 19 14.79 -2.83 -1.63
CA ILE A 19 14.22 -2.08 -0.49
C ILE A 19 14.46 -2.83 0.83
N LEU A 20 13.89 -4.02 1.02
CA LEU A 20 13.85 -4.65 2.34
C LEU A 20 15.16 -5.29 2.75
N GLN A 21 15.85 -5.96 1.82
CA GLN A 21 17.12 -6.58 2.13
C GLN A 21 18.21 -5.52 2.41
N PRO A 22 18.36 -4.45 1.62
CA PRO A 22 19.36 -3.41 1.92
C PRO A 22 19.06 -2.61 3.19
N LEU A 23 17.78 -2.33 3.50
CA LEU A 23 17.41 -1.46 4.62
C LEU A 23 17.21 -2.22 5.94
N LEU A 24 16.67 -3.43 5.88
CA LEU A 24 16.20 -4.17 7.05
C LEU A 24 16.82 -5.57 7.16
N GLY A 25 17.57 -6.03 6.16
CA GLY A 25 18.20 -7.36 6.15
C GLY A 25 17.21 -8.52 6.07
N VAL A 26 15.97 -8.26 5.63
CA VAL A 26 14.89 -9.26 5.53
C VAL A 26 14.42 -9.44 4.09
N ALA A 27 14.02 -10.66 3.75
CA ALA A 27 13.41 -11.00 2.47
C ALA A 27 12.21 -11.92 2.70
N PRO A 28 11.01 -11.36 2.98
CA PRO A 28 9.80 -12.16 3.17
C PRO A 28 9.42 -12.93 1.90
N ALA A 29 8.87 -14.14 2.07
CA ALA A 29 8.35 -14.95 0.99
C ALA A 29 6.89 -14.58 0.68
N TRP A 30 6.70 -13.48 -0.04
CA TRP A 30 5.40 -12.87 -0.34
C TRP A 30 4.43 -13.79 -1.08
N LEU A 31 4.92 -14.64 -1.98
CA LEU A 31 4.08 -15.53 -2.79
C LEU A 31 4.03 -16.95 -2.24
N SER A 32 5.08 -17.38 -1.54
CA SER A 32 5.20 -18.75 -1.05
C SER A 32 4.67 -18.95 0.39
N ASP A 33 4.72 -17.92 1.25
CA ASP A 33 4.24 -18.00 2.63
C ASP A 33 2.81 -17.44 2.78
N PRO A 34 1.85 -18.19 3.35
CA PRO A 34 0.46 -17.75 3.48
C PRO A 34 0.24 -16.52 4.36
N PHE A 35 1.12 -16.26 5.33
CA PHE A 35 1.01 -15.08 6.18
C PHE A 35 1.49 -13.85 5.41
N TRP A 36 2.67 -13.90 4.79
CA TRP A 36 3.20 -12.79 4.00
C TRP A 36 2.36 -12.49 2.76
N ALA A 37 1.77 -13.50 2.13
CA ALA A 37 0.83 -13.31 1.04
C ALA A 37 -0.39 -12.47 1.45
N LYS A 38 -0.95 -12.71 2.65
CA LYS A 38 -2.07 -11.90 3.17
C LYS A 38 -1.64 -10.45 3.44
N VAL A 39 -0.44 -10.27 4.01
CA VAL A 39 0.12 -8.93 4.26
C VAL A 39 0.28 -8.16 2.95
N ALA A 40 0.89 -8.76 1.92
CA ALA A 40 1.03 -8.15 0.60
C ALA A 40 -0.33 -7.81 -0.03
N LEU A 41 -1.29 -8.75 0.00
CA LEU A 41 -2.63 -8.53 -0.54
C LEU A 41 -3.36 -7.37 0.14
N ILE A 42 -3.34 -7.30 1.47
CA ILE A 42 -3.96 -6.20 2.22
C ILE A 42 -3.28 -4.87 1.86
N GLY A 43 -1.94 -4.84 1.81
CA GLY A 43 -1.18 -3.64 1.43
C GLY A 43 -1.53 -3.14 0.02
N ILE A 44 -1.61 -4.05 -0.96
CA ILE A 44 -2.01 -3.73 -2.33
C ILE A 44 -3.45 -3.17 -2.36
N GLN A 45 -4.38 -3.79 -1.64
CA GLN A 45 -5.77 -3.34 -1.59
C GLN A 45 -5.91 -1.95 -0.95
N VAL A 46 -5.16 -1.68 0.12
CA VAL A 46 -5.12 -0.35 0.74
C VAL A 46 -4.55 0.67 -0.24
N TRP A 47 -3.45 0.36 -0.92
CA TRP A 47 -2.84 1.25 -1.92
C TRP A 47 -3.81 1.60 -3.07
N LEU A 48 -4.52 0.60 -3.58
CA LEU A 48 -5.49 0.81 -4.66
C LEU A 48 -6.76 1.53 -4.20
N GLY A 49 -7.21 1.30 -2.96
CA GLY A 49 -8.40 1.92 -2.39
C GLY A 49 -8.17 3.35 -1.87
N PHE A 50 -6.93 3.68 -1.49
CA PHE A 50 -6.58 4.96 -0.88
C PHE A 50 -7.04 6.19 -1.69
N PRO A 51 -6.79 6.29 -3.01
CA PRO A 51 -7.18 7.48 -3.78
C PRO A 51 -8.68 7.74 -3.77
N PHE A 52 -9.49 6.69 -3.81
CA PHE A 52 -10.95 6.80 -3.75
C PHE A 52 -11.42 7.34 -2.41
N VAL A 53 -10.94 6.75 -1.32
CA VAL A 53 -11.30 7.17 0.05
C VAL A 53 -10.82 8.60 0.31
N PHE A 54 -9.61 8.94 -0.12
CA PHE A 54 -9.07 10.29 -0.02
C PHE A 54 -9.92 11.32 -0.77
N ALA A 55 -10.31 11.03 -2.02
CA ALA A 55 -11.17 11.92 -2.80
C ALA A 55 -12.56 12.09 -2.16
N LEU A 56 -13.15 11.00 -1.64
CA LEU A 56 -14.43 11.03 -0.93
C LEU A 56 -14.38 11.95 0.29
N PHE A 57 -13.42 11.73 1.19
CA PHE A 57 -13.28 12.57 2.38
C PHE A 57 -12.96 14.03 2.01
N THR A 58 -12.14 14.26 0.99
CA THR A 58 -11.86 15.61 0.50
C THR A 58 -13.14 16.30 0.01
N GLY A 59 -13.97 15.61 -0.77
CA GLY A 59 -15.25 16.15 -1.23
C GLY A 59 -16.22 16.46 -0.08
N VAL A 60 -16.27 15.60 0.94
CA VAL A 60 -17.07 15.84 2.15
C VAL A 60 -16.55 17.04 2.92
N LEU A 61 -15.23 17.14 3.14
CA LEU A 61 -14.62 18.25 3.87
C LEU A 61 -14.83 19.59 3.15
N GLN A 62 -14.78 19.60 1.82
CA GLN A 62 -15.07 20.80 1.01
C GLN A 62 -16.52 21.28 1.11
N SER A 63 -17.46 20.44 1.55
CA SER A 63 -18.86 20.83 1.75
C SER A 63 -19.14 21.51 3.09
N ILE A 64 -18.20 21.46 4.04
CA ILE A 64 -18.34 22.08 5.36
C ILE A 64 -18.04 23.58 5.24
N SER A 65 -18.88 24.43 5.83
CA SER A 65 -18.65 25.89 5.81
C SER A 65 -17.33 26.26 6.50
N SER A 66 -16.59 27.18 5.90
CA SER A 66 -15.36 27.76 6.47
C SER A 66 -15.59 28.45 7.81
N ASP A 67 -16.83 28.93 8.07
CA ASP A 67 -17.18 29.62 9.31
C ASP A 67 -16.93 28.77 10.56
N TRP A 68 -17.01 27.43 10.45
CA TRP A 68 -16.71 26.50 11.55
C TRP A 68 -15.22 26.40 11.87
N TYR A 69 -14.34 26.80 10.95
CA TYR A 69 -12.89 26.79 11.13
C TYR A 69 -12.32 28.16 11.56
N GLU A 70 -13.12 29.22 11.46
CA GLU A 70 -12.73 30.61 11.78
C GLU A 70 -13.14 31.05 13.21
N ALA A 71 -13.80 30.17 13.98
CA ALA A 71 -14.16 30.38 15.39
C ALA A 71 -13.09 29.84 16.35
#